data_AF-A0A958N4D7-F1
#
_entry.id   AF-A0A958N4D7-F1
#
_cell.length_a   1.000
_cell.length_b   1.000
_cell.length_c   1.000
_cell.angle_alpha   90.00
_cell.angle_beta   90.00
_cell.angle_gamma   90.00
#
_symmetry.space_group_name_H-M   'P 1'
#
loop_
_entity.id
_entity.type
_entity.pdbx_description
1 polymer ?
#
loop_
_entity_poly.entity_id
_entity_poly.type
_entity_poly.pdbx_seq_one_letter_code
_entity_poly.pdbx_strand_id
1 'polypeptide(L)'
;MSSKVYINRTLNMKKISYIGLDMDHTLVRYNSVNFEKLAYKTMLQKLVSQKGYPQKVLELEFNYDDAIRGLVVDKNNGNLLKLSRFGAIRQSRHGTRPINYNQQKSFYKSTYIDLGDPEYISVDTAFSISYATLYAQLVDFKDLDEEGRLLPDYHIIADDLNSALDASHRDGSIKQVVAQNLENYIVKDEELVEGIIRYQKHGKKFFIVTNSDFDYTKLLLDYAINPFLEKGQTWQDLFFLVITTAQKP
;
A
#
# COMPACT_ATOMS: atom_id res chain seq x y z
N MET A 1 15.94 0.54 -19.38
CA MET A 1 15.22 1.77 -19.81
C MET A 1 15.92 2.96 -19.19
N SER A 2 16.13 4.07 -19.91
CA SER A 2 16.70 5.29 -19.30
C SER A 2 15.84 5.73 -18.11
N SER A 3 16.47 5.94 -16.95
CA SER A 3 15.80 6.47 -15.76
C SER A 3 15.35 7.90 -16.04
N LYS A 4 14.04 8.14 -15.94
CA LYS A 4 13.41 9.45 -16.18
C LYS A 4 12.96 10.06 -14.87
N VAL A 5 13.18 11.36 -14.71
CA VAL A 5 12.63 12.15 -13.60
C VAL A 5 11.60 13.12 -14.18
N TYR A 6 10.34 13.01 -13.75
CA TYR A 6 9.25 13.90 -14.17
C TYR A 6 9.18 15.13 -13.27
N ILE A 7 9.03 16.33 -13.86
CA ILE A 7 9.12 17.60 -13.14
C ILE A 7 7.76 18.31 -13.16
N ASN A 8 7.15 18.46 -11.98
CA ASN A 8 5.94 19.28 -11.80
C ASN A 8 6.27 20.73 -11.41
N ARG A 9 7.34 20.92 -10.62
CA ARG A 9 7.82 22.22 -10.13
C ARG A 9 9.34 22.24 -10.17
N THR A 10 9.92 23.41 -10.43
CA THR A 10 11.37 23.57 -10.47
C THR A 10 12.00 23.26 -9.10
N LEU A 11 12.99 22.37 -9.09
CA LEU A 11 13.80 22.05 -7.91
C LEU A 11 15.27 22.17 -8.26
N ASN A 12 15.97 23.11 -7.62
CA ASN A 12 17.40 23.29 -7.83
C ASN A 12 18.20 22.42 -6.86
N MET A 13 18.64 21.23 -7.32
CA MET A 13 19.41 20.28 -6.51
C MET A 13 20.73 20.84 -5.97
N LYS A 14 21.30 21.92 -6.56
CA LYS A 14 22.48 22.58 -5.98
C LYS A 14 22.19 23.21 -4.62
N LYS A 15 20.96 23.68 -4.39
CA LYS A 15 20.53 24.32 -3.13
C LYS A 15 20.09 23.32 -2.05
N ILE A 16 19.95 22.03 -2.38
CA ILE A 16 19.52 20.99 -1.43
C ILE A 16 20.75 20.43 -0.72
N SER A 17 20.83 20.54 0.61
CA SER A 17 21.94 19.96 1.39
C SER A 17 21.60 18.59 1.97
N TYR A 18 20.33 18.36 2.30
CA TYR A 18 19.84 17.16 2.96
C TYR A 18 18.74 16.49 2.12
N ILE A 19 18.79 15.17 2.01
CA ILE A 19 17.81 14.37 1.31
C ILE A 19 17.29 13.32 2.29
N GLY A 20 16.03 13.47 2.69
CA GLY A 20 15.33 12.51 3.54
C GLY A 20 14.65 11.46 2.69
N LEU A 21 14.87 10.19 3.01
CA LEU A 21 14.26 9.06 2.32
C LEU A 21 13.31 8.34 3.26
N ASP A 22 12.12 8.01 2.76
CA ASP A 22 11.37 6.90 3.34
C ASP A 22 12.14 5.60 3.09
N MET A 23 12.01 4.64 4.01
CA MET A 23 12.61 3.33 3.84
C MET A 23 11.71 2.45 2.97
N ASP A 24 10.56 2.06 3.51
CA ASP A 24 9.68 1.08 2.90
C ASP A 24 9.07 1.66 1.61
N HIS A 25 9.14 0.90 0.50
CA HIS A 25 8.67 1.30 -0.84
C HIS A 25 9.39 2.49 -1.50
N THR A 26 10.43 3.06 -0.87
CA THR A 26 11.22 4.16 -1.44
C THR A 26 12.69 3.78 -1.53
N LEU A 27 13.42 3.73 -0.41
CA LEU A 27 14.82 3.29 -0.39
C LEU A 27 14.90 1.76 -0.57
N VAL A 28 14.05 1.02 0.13
CA VAL A 28 13.94 -0.44 0.02
C VAL A 28 12.74 -0.77 -0.84
N ARG A 29 13.02 -1.36 -2.00
CA ARG A 29 11.99 -1.74 -2.97
C ARG A 29 11.44 -3.12 -2.64
N TYR A 30 10.13 -3.25 -2.70
CA TYR A 30 9.44 -4.51 -2.52
C TYR A 30 9.03 -5.11 -3.86
N ASN A 31 8.96 -6.44 -3.95
CA ASN A 31 8.21 -7.13 -5.00
C ASN A 31 6.72 -6.89 -4.76
N SER A 32 6.13 -5.96 -5.51
CA SER A 32 4.75 -5.50 -5.29
C SER A 32 3.73 -6.63 -5.35
N VAL A 33 3.87 -7.58 -6.29
CA VAL A 33 2.92 -8.69 -6.44
C VAL A 33 2.94 -9.61 -5.21
N ASN A 34 4.13 -10.02 -4.78
CA ASN A 34 4.28 -10.89 -3.62
C ASN A 34 3.83 -10.19 -2.34
N PHE A 35 4.18 -8.92 -2.19
CA PHE A 35 3.87 -8.15 -0.99
C PHE A 35 2.37 -7.82 -0.86
N GLU A 36 1.71 -7.43 -1.95
CA GLU A 36 0.25 -7.26 -1.99
C GLU A 36 -0.43 -8.62 -1.71
N LYS A 37 0.00 -9.71 -2.36
CA LYS A 37 -0.56 -11.05 -2.08
C LYS A 37 -0.44 -11.46 -0.61
N LEU A 38 0.67 -11.12 0.05
CA LEU A 38 0.84 -11.34 1.49
C LEU A 38 -0.17 -10.52 2.29
N ALA A 39 -0.26 -9.22 2.05
CA ALA A 39 -1.19 -8.34 2.75
C ALA A 39 -2.65 -8.78 2.58
N TYR A 40 -3.06 -9.13 1.35
CA TYR A 40 -4.37 -9.70 1.06
C TYR A 40 -4.66 -10.92 1.95
N LYS A 41 -3.76 -11.90 1.98
CA LYS A 41 -3.93 -13.12 2.77
C LYS A 41 -3.98 -12.84 4.26
N THR A 42 -3.11 -11.95 4.75
CA THR A 42 -3.07 -11.59 6.18
C THR A 42 -4.36 -10.88 6.60
N MET A 43 -4.88 -9.94 5.80
CA MET A 43 -6.16 -9.29 6.06
C MET A 43 -7.31 -10.30 6.10
N LEU A 44 -7.37 -11.20 5.11
CA LEU A 44 -8.40 -12.23 5.01
C LEU A 44 -8.40 -13.16 6.25
N GLN A 45 -7.23 -13.61 6.68
CA GLN A 45 -7.08 -14.42 7.91
C GLN A 45 -7.56 -13.67 9.15
N LYS A 46 -7.31 -12.36 9.24
CA LYS A 46 -7.74 -11.53 10.37
C LYS A 46 -9.24 -11.28 10.38
N LEU A 47 -9.86 -11.08 9.23
CA LEU A 47 -11.32 -10.98 9.13
C LEU A 47 -11.99 -12.23 9.71
N VAL A 48 -11.48 -13.42 9.39
CA VAL A 48 -12.02 -14.68 9.92
C VAL A 48 -11.71 -14.83 11.42
N SER A 49 -10.45 -14.67 11.83
CA SER A 49 -10.02 -14.96 13.20
C SER A 49 -10.42 -13.89 14.24
N GLN A 50 -10.60 -12.64 13.83
CA GLN A 50 -10.83 -11.51 14.74
C GLN A 50 -12.19 -10.83 14.55
N LYS A 51 -12.77 -10.91 13.35
CA LYS A 51 -14.06 -10.28 13.02
C LYS A 51 -15.20 -11.30 12.81
N GLY A 52 -14.89 -12.60 12.86
CA GLY A 52 -15.89 -13.66 12.78
C GLY A 52 -16.44 -13.90 11.37
N TYR A 53 -15.71 -13.50 10.33
CA TYR A 53 -16.15 -13.74 8.94
C TYR A 53 -16.18 -15.25 8.65
N PRO A 54 -17.10 -15.73 7.78
CA PRO A 54 -17.22 -17.14 7.46
C PRO A 54 -15.93 -17.73 6.90
N GLN A 55 -15.57 -18.95 7.30
CA GLN A 55 -14.35 -19.65 6.81
C GLN A 55 -14.26 -19.72 5.29
N LYS A 56 -15.40 -19.76 4.59
CA LYS A 56 -15.47 -19.82 3.13
C LYS A 56 -14.80 -18.62 2.44
N VAL A 57 -14.68 -17.46 3.10
CA VAL A 57 -13.95 -16.33 2.51
C VAL A 57 -12.46 -16.63 2.31
N LEU A 58 -11.88 -17.60 3.03
CA LEU A 58 -10.49 -18.03 2.82
C LEU A 58 -10.24 -18.69 1.45
N GLU A 59 -11.30 -19.10 0.75
CA GLU A 59 -11.24 -19.64 -0.61
C GLU A 59 -11.10 -18.53 -1.67
N LEU A 60 -11.27 -17.25 -1.29
CA LEU A 60 -11.09 -16.14 -2.20
C LEU A 60 -9.62 -16.05 -2.66
N GLU A 61 -9.45 -15.85 -3.96
CA GLU A 61 -8.13 -15.81 -4.59
C GLU A 61 -7.71 -14.38 -4.90
N PHE A 62 -6.43 -14.09 -4.65
CA PHE A 62 -5.84 -12.80 -4.99
C PHE A 62 -5.37 -12.78 -6.45
N ASN A 63 -5.86 -11.81 -7.20
CA ASN A 63 -5.32 -11.41 -8.49
C ASN A 63 -4.89 -9.93 -8.45
N TYR A 64 -3.65 -9.67 -8.84
CA TYR A 64 -3.04 -8.34 -8.81
C TYR A 64 -3.68 -7.37 -9.82
N ASP A 65 -4.23 -7.89 -10.92
CA ASP A 65 -4.77 -7.07 -12.02
C ASP A 65 -6.25 -6.70 -11.82
N ASP A 66 -6.91 -7.21 -10.78
CA ASP A 66 -8.33 -6.94 -10.49
C ASP A 66 -8.57 -5.50 -10.01
N ALA A 67 -7.53 -4.85 -9.48
CA ALA A 67 -7.57 -3.48 -8.99
C ALA A 67 -6.34 -2.68 -9.44
N ILE A 68 -6.43 -1.36 -9.32
CA ILE A 68 -5.33 -0.44 -9.58
C ILE A 68 -5.18 0.53 -8.40
N ARG A 69 -4.00 1.11 -8.26
CA ARG A 69 -3.75 2.15 -7.25
C ARG A 69 -4.57 3.41 -7.54
N GLY A 70 -5.05 4.06 -6.48
CA GLY A 70 -5.79 5.34 -6.55
C GLY A 70 -7.30 5.17 -6.79
N LEU A 71 -7.84 3.98 -6.54
CA LEU A 71 -9.28 3.77 -6.46
C LEU A 71 -9.84 4.35 -5.15
N VAL A 72 -11.12 4.72 -5.20
CA VAL A 72 -11.88 5.20 -4.05
C VAL A 72 -12.95 4.18 -3.72
N VAL A 73 -13.07 3.83 -2.45
CA VAL A 73 -14.11 2.94 -1.92
C VAL A 73 -15.27 3.80 -1.45
N ASP A 74 -16.47 3.51 -1.95
CA ASP A 74 -17.73 4.02 -1.40
C ASP A 74 -18.28 2.97 -0.42
N LYS A 75 -18.16 3.28 0.86
CA LYS A 75 -18.57 2.40 1.97
C LYS A 75 -20.07 2.15 2.01
N ASN A 76 -20.88 3.15 1.67
CA ASN A 76 -22.33 3.06 1.76
C ASN A 76 -22.88 2.08 0.75
N ASN A 77 -22.33 2.12 -0.46
CA ASN A 77 -22.88 1.39 -1.59
C ASN A 77 -22.07 0.15 -2.01
N GLY A 78 -20.97 -0.17 -1.33
CA GLY A 78 -20.15 -1.34 -1.70
C GLY A 78 -19.43 -1.16 -3.04
N ASN A 79 -19.07 0.07 -3.40
CA ASN A 79 -18.57 0.38 -4.74
C ASN A 79 -17.08 0.75 -4.76
N LEU A 80 -16.42 0.40 -5.87
CA LEU A 80 -15.09 0.91 -6.22
C LEU A 80 -15.20 1.93 -7.35
N LEU A 81 -14.59 3.09 -7.15
CA LEU A 81 -14.68 4.24 -8.03
C LEU A 81 -13.31 4.66 -8.55
N LYS A 82 -13.22 4.87 -9.86
CA LYS A 82 -12.10 5.56 -10.49
C LYS A 82 -12.50 6.98 -10.77
N LEU A 83 -11.90 7.93 -10.06
CA LEU A 83 -12.24 9.35 -10.16
C LEU A 83 -11.26 10.09 -11.07
N SER A 84 -11.72 11.23 -11.58
CA SER A 84 -10.84 12.25 -12.16
C SER A 84 -10.27 13.16 -11.06
N ARG A 85 -9.30 14.02 -11.43
CA ARG A 85 -8.74 15.06 -10.54
C ARG A 85 -9.79 15.91 -9.82
N PHE A 86 -10.96 16.09 -10.43
CA PHE A 86 -12.05 16.92 -9.90
C PHE A 86 -13.18 16.09 -9.27
N GLY A 87 -12.95 14.82 -8.92
CA GLY A 87 -13.95 13.98 -8.25
C GLY A 87 -15.03 13.39 -9.18
N ALA A 88 -14.99 13.65 -10.49
CA ALA A 88 -15.93 13.03 -11.42
C ALA A 88 -15.65 11.52 -11.60
N ILE A 89 -16.67 10.68 -11.44
CA ILE A 89 -16.62 9.23 -11.67
C ILE A 89 -16.35 8.95 -13.15
N ARG A 90 -15.26 8.25 -13.43
CA ARG A 90 -14.87 7.79 -14.77
C ARG A 90 -15.23 6.33 -15.01
N GLN A 91 -15.08 5.51 -13.98
CA GLN A 91 -15.47 4.10 -13.98
C GLN A 91 -15.93 3.76 -12.58
N SER A 92 -16.91 2.85 -12.48
CA SER A 92 -17.45 2.40 -11.20
C SER A 92 -17.76 0.90 -11.27
N ARG A 93 -17.56 0.21 -10.14
CA ARG A 93 -17.87 -1.21 -9.96
C ARG A 93 -18.60 -1.40 -8.64
N HIS A 94 -19.53 -2.35 -8.60
CA HIS A 94 -20.16 -2.84 -7.37
C HIS A 94 -19.64 -4.25 -7.13
N GLY A 95 -18.86 -4.44 -6.06
CA GLY A 95 -17.98 -5.59 -5.97
C GLY A 95 -17.03 -5.66 -7.18
N THR A 96 -16.95 -6.81 -7.84
CA THR A 96 -16.15 -6.97 -9.07
C THR A 96 -16.91 -6.55 -10.35
N ARG A 97 -18.23 -6.35 -10.26
CA ARG A 97 -19.11 -6.14 -11.42
C ARG A 97 -19.12 -4.68 -11.88
N PRO A 98 -18.95 -4.39 -13.19
CA PRO A 98 -19.01 -3.02 -13.69
C PRO A 98 -20.42 -2.43 -13.54
N ILE A 99 -20.48 -1.17 -13.08
CA ILE A 99 -21.72 -0.41 -12.99
C ILE A 99 -21.92 0.33 -14.32
N ASN A 100 -23.06 0.12 -14.96
CA ASN A 100 -23.41 0.86 -16.18
C ASN A 100 -23.93 2.26 -15.85
N TYR A 101 -24.03 3.13 -16.87
CA TYR A 101 -24.42 4.53 -16.68
C TYR A 101 -25.78 4.73 -15.98
N ASN A 102 -26.76 3.86 -16.24
CA ASN A 102 -28.09 3.98 -15.64
C ASN A 102 -28.06 3.57 -14.16
N GLN A 103 -27.36 2.49 -13.82
CA GLN A 103 -27.13 2.08 -12.43
C GLN A 103 -26.30 3.12 -11.67
N GLN A 104 -25.31 3.73 -12.32
CA GLN A 104 -24.52 4.79 -11.69
C GLN A 104 -25.42 5.98 -11.30
N LYS A 105 -26.41 6.33 -12.12
CA LYS A 105 -27.39 7.39 -11.78
C LYS A 105 -28.31 7.02 -10.61
N SER A 106 -28.60 5.73 -10.39
CA SER A 106 -29.40 5.32 -9.24
C SER A 106 -28.61 5.37 -7.94
N PHE A 107 -27.30 5.06 -7.98
CA PHE A 107 -26.42 5.21 -6.82
C PHE A 107 -26.08 6.67 -6.53
N TYR A 108 -25.74 7.44 -7.57
CA TYR A 108 -25.22 8.79 -7.44
C TYR A 108 -26.11 9.79 -8.17
N LYS A 109 -26.64 10.77 -7.42
CA LYS A 109 -27.43 11.88 -7.98
C LYS A 109 -26.58 12.85 -8.83
N SER A 110 -25.25 12.74 -8.74
CA SER A 110 -24.26 13.51 -9.49
C SER A 110 -23.18 12.58 -10.02
N THR A 111 -22.47 13.00 -11.08
CA THR A 111 -21.25 12.30 -11.51
C THR A 111 -20.05 12.66 -10.63
N TYR A 112 -20.17 13.69 -9.79
CA TYR A 112 -19.13 14.17 -8.90
C TYR A 112 -19.34 13.66 -7.49
N ILE A 113 -18.25 13.20 -6.88
CA ILE A 113 -18.18 12.76 -5.49
C ILE A 113 -17.42 13.80 -4.68
N ASP A 114 -17.90 14.06 -3.47
CA ASP A 114 -17.18 14.85 -2.47
C ASP A 114 -16.28 13.94 -1.64
N LEU A 115 -14.96 14.03 -1.85
CA LEU A 115 -13.99 13.27 -1.07
C LEU A 115 -13.81 13.79 0.36
N GLY A 116 -14.45 14.90 0.72
CA GLY A 116 -14.56 15.35 2.12
C GLY A 116 -15.57 14.54 2.92
N ASP A 117 -16.46 13.78 2.28
CA ASP A 117 -17.41 12.90 2.94
C ASP A 117 -16.69 11.62 3.43
N PRO A 118 -16.72 11.31 4.74
CA PRO A 118 -16.02 10.17 5.33
C PRO A 118 -16.51 8.80 4.84
N GLU A 119 -17.62 8.76 4.09
CA GLU A 119 -18.11 7.54 3.47
C GLU A 119 -17.31 7.13 2.23
N TYR A 120 -16.46 8.03 1.71
CA TYR A 120 -15.51 7.73 0.65
C TYR A 120 -14.10 7.59 1.19
N ILE A 121 -13.49 6.43 0.99
CA ILE A 121 -12.12 6.14 1.41
C ILE A 121 -11.22 6.10 0.18
N SER A 122 -10.24 7.00 0.12
CA SER A 122 -9.20 6.96 -0.90
C SER A 122 -8.15 5.93 -0.50
N VAL A 123 -8.02 4.87 -1.29
CA VAL A 123 -7.02 3.84 -1.05
C VAL A 123 -5.76 4.21 -1.84
N ASP A 124 -4.84 4.92 -1.18
CA ASP A 124 -3.55 5.36 -1.73
C ASP A 124 -2.35 4.95 -0.86
N THR A 125 -2.43 3.76 -0.27
CA THR A 125 -1.34 3.14 0.49
C THR A 125 -0.60 2.10 -0.36
N ALA A 126 0.48 1.53 0.18
CA ALA A 126 1.19 0.42 -0.46
C ALA A 126 0.39 -0.90 -0.56
N PHE A 127 -0.85 -0.92 -0.06
CA PHE A 127 -1.76 -2.07 -0.02
C PHE A 127 -3.05 -1.83 -0.78
N SER A 128 -3.05 -0.81 -1.63
CA SER A 128 -4.28 -0.34 -2.25
C SER A 128 -4.93 -1.40 -3.13
N ILE A 129 -4.13 -2.23 -3.79
CA ILE A 129 -4.61 -3.29 -4.66
C ILE A 129 -5.22 -4.41 -3.82
N SER A 130 -4.51 -4.88 -2.80
CA SER A 130 -5.02 -5.92 -1.89
C SER A 130 -6.33 -5.51 -1.23
N TYR A 131 -6.38 -4.30 -0.70
CA TYR A 131 -7.57 -3.77 -0.04
C TYR A 131 -8.74 -3.70 -1.01
N ALA A 132 -8.55 -3.08 -2.18
CA ALA A 132 -9.62 -2.89 -3.16
C ALA A 132 -10.12 -4.23 -3.71
N THR A 133 -9.22 -5.14 -4.09
CA THR A 133 -9.59 -6.48 -4.57
C THR A 133 -10.37 -7.25 -3.51
N LEU A 134 -9.90 -7.26 -2.26
CA LEU A 134 -10.57 -7.98 -1.18
C LEU A 134 -11.94 -7.35 -0.85
N TYR A 135 -12.02 -6.03 -0.79
CA TYR A 135 -13.30 -5.35 -0.57
C TYR A 135 -14.32 -5.70 -1.65
N ALA A 136 -13.93 -5.67 -2.93
CA ALA A 136 -14.79 -6.03 -4.04
C ALA A 136 -15.32 -7.46 -3.95
N GLN A 137 -14.45 -8.41 -3.61
CA GLN A 137 -14.84 -9.82 -3.47
C GLN A 137 -15.76 -10.06 -2.27
N LEU A 138 -15.56 -9.34 -1.16
CA LEU A 138 -16.43 -9.43 0.01
C LEU A 138 -17.81 -8.82 -0.24
N VAL A 139 -17.89 -7.74 -1.03
CA VAL A 139 -19.17 -7.19 -1.52
C VAL A 139 -19.90 -8.22 -2.37
N ASP A 140 -19.22 -8.84 -3.35
CA ASP A 140 -19.84 -9.90 -4.16
C ASP A 140 -20.29 -11.10 -3.30
N PHE A 141 -19.46 -11.49 -2.32
CA PHE A 141 -19.81 -12.58 -1.40
C PHE A 141 -21.04 -12.24 -0.55
N LYS A 142 -21.17 -10.99 -0.08
CA LYS A 142 -22.35 -10.52 0.66
C LYS A 142 -23.59 -10.54 -0.23
N ASP A 143 -23.48 -10.12 -1.48
CA ASP A 143 -24.61 -10.08 -2.41
C ASP A 143 -25.12 -11.46 -2.82
N LEU A 144 -24.27 -12.50 -2.72
CA LEU A 144 -24.67 -13.89 -2.94
C LEU A 144 -25.43 -14.50 -1.75
N ASP A 145 -25.38 -13.85 -0.59
CA ASP A 145 -26.11 -14.30 0.60
C ASP A 145 -27.54 -13.75 0.59
N GLU A 146 -28.47 -14.56 0.07
CA GLU A 146 -29.90 -14.20 -0.03
C GLU A 146 -30.54 -13.89 1.34
N GLU A 147 -30.00 -14.43 2.44
CA GLU A 147 -30.49 -14.14 3.79
C GLU A 147 -29.85 -12.87 4.40
N GLY A 148 -28.74 -12.40 3.84
CA GLY A 148 -28.01 -11.20 4.30
C GLY A 148 -27.43 -11.30 5.71
N ARG A 149 -27.13 -12.51 6.19
CA ARG A 149 -26.73 -12.80 7.58
C ARG A 149 -25.26 -13.19 7.75
N LEU A 150 -24.57 -13.57 6.68
CA LEU A 150 -23.21 -14.11 6.71
C LEU A 150 -22.15 -13.00 6.84
N LEU A 151 -22.36 -11.87 6.17
CA LEU A 151 -21.43 -10.73 6.18
C LEU A 151 -22.13 -9.44 6.66
N PRO A 152 -21.41 -8.57 7.39
CA PRO A 152 -21.95 -7.31 7.88
C PRO A 152 -22.13 -6.31 6.73
N ASP A 153 -22.71 -5.14 6.98
CA ASP A 153 -22.96 -4.14 5.93
C ASP A 153 -21.68 -3.62 5.28
N TYR A 154 -21.77 -3.12 4.04
CA TYR A 154 -20.60 -2.73 3.24
C TYR A 154 -19.67 -1.73 3.94
N HIS A 155 -20.21 -0.82 4.74
CA HIS A 155 -19.43 0.13 5.51
C HIS A 155 -18.66 -0.57 6.65
N ILE A 156 -19.29 -1.53 7.33
CA ILE A 156 -18.64 -2.36 8.35
C ILE A 156 -17.56 -3.23 7.71
N ILE A 157 -17.79 -3.78 6.52
CA ILE A 157 -16.76 -4.52 5.77
C ILE A 157 -15.53 -3.64 5.51
N ALA A 158 -15.73 -2.39 5.10
CA ALA A 158 -14.63 -1.46 4.91
C ALA A 158 -13.91 -1.14 6.23
N ASP A 159 -14.65 -0.87 7.30
CA ASP A 159 -14.07 -0.55 8.61
C ASP A 159 -13.29 -1.74 9.21
N ASP A 160 -13.80 -2.96 9.02
CA ASP A 160 -13.14 -4.20 9.42
C ASP A 160 -11.87 -4.46 8.60
N LEU A 161 -11.90 -4.20 7.30
CA LEU A 161 -10.71 -4.30 6.45
C LEU A 161 -9.64 -3.29 6.84
N ASN A 162 -10.01 -2.04 7.10
CA ASN A 162 -9.07 -1.02 7.61
C ASN A 162 -8.46 -1.48 8.94
N SER A 163 -9.29 -1.96 9.85
CA SER A 163 -8.84 -2.50 11.14
C SER A 163 -7.87 -3.68 10.96
N ALA A 164 -8.16 -4.60 10.02
CA ALA A 164 -7.34 -5.75 9.72
C ALA A 164 -6.00 -5.35 9.08
N LEU A 165 -6.00 -4.37 8.18
CA LEU A 165 -4.79 -3.81 7.58
C LEU A 165 -3.90 -3.16 8.64
N ASP A 166 -4.46 -2.28 9.46
CA ASP A 166 -3.75 -1.61 10.56
C ASP A 166 -3.18 -2.60 11.57
N ALA A 167 -3.95 -3.64 11.92
CA ALA A 167 -3.48 -4.71 12.79
C ALA A 167 -2.30 -5.45 12.16
N SER A 168 -2.37 -5.74 10.85
CA SER A 168 -1.31 -6.43 10.10
C SER A 168 0.04 -5.69 10.10
N HIS A 169 -0.01 -4.36 10.19
CA HIS A 169 1.18 -3.52 10.33
C HIS A 169 1.72 -3.47 11.76
N ARG A 170 0.83 -3.41 12.74
CA ARG A 170 1.21 -3.19 14.15
C ARG A 170 1.69 -4.46 14.85
N ASP A 171 1.09 -5.60 14.56
CA ASP A 171 1.42 -6.86 15.23
C ASP A 171 2.61 -7.61 14.59
N GLY A 172 3.15 -7.07 13.51
CA GLY A 172 4.31 -7.62 12.82
C GLY A 172 3.99 -8.82 11.93
N SER A 173 2.72 -9.22 11.73
CA SER A 173 2.36 -10.36 10.89
C SER A 173 2.92 -10.28 9.46
N ILE A 174 2.87 -9.08 8.83
CA ILE A 174 3.51 -8.87 7.52
C ILE A 174 5.04 -8.84 7.67
N LYS A 175 5.55 -8.08 8.64
CA LYS A 175 7.01 -7.88 8.83
C LYS A 175 7.74 -9.19 9.09
N GLN A 176 7.18 -10.08 9.91
CA GLN A 176 7.77 -11.37 10.27
C GLN A 176 7.90 -12.29 9.05
N VAL A 177 6.86 -12.39 8.22
CA VAL A 177 6.89 -13.20 7.01
C VAL A 177 7.94 -12.68 6.02
N VAL A 178 8.01 -11.35 5.85
CA VAL A 178 9.05 -10.72 5.02
C VAL A 178 10.44 -10.98 5.58
N ALA A 179 10.64 -10.79 6.88
CA ALA A 179 11.93 -10.99 7.55
C ALA A 179 12.47 -12.41 7.39
N GLN A 180 11.59 -13.41 7.37
CA GLN A 180 11.96 -14.81 7.17
C GLN A 180 12.25 -15.17 5.70
N ASN A 181 11.84 -14.34 4.74
CA ASN A 181 11.86 -14.67 3.30
C ASN A 181 12.29 -13.47 2.44
N LEU A 182 13.32 -12.74 2.86
CA LEU A 182 13.70 -11.44 2.26
C LEU A 182 13.87 -11.48 0.74
N GLU A 183 14.44 -12.55 0.20
CA GLU A 183 14.64 -12.73 -1.25
C GLU A 183 13.36 -12.74 -2.09
N ASN A 184 12.24 -13.15 -1.49
CA ASN A 184 10.95 -13.20 -2.17
C ASN A 184 10.24 -11.84 -2.18
N TYR A 185 10.61 -10.95 -1.26
CA TYR A 185 9.89 -9.70 -1.01
C TYR A 185 10.72 -8.45 -1.28
N ILE A 186 12.04 -8.50 -1.13
CA ILE A 186 12.92 -7.33 -1.22
C ILE A 186 13.74 -7.39 -2.52
N VAL A 187 13.62 -6.32 -3.31
CA VAL A 187 14.40 -6.13 -4.52
C VAL A 187 15.66 -5.35 -4.18
N LYS A 188 16.81 -5.99 -4.39
CA LYS A 188 18.12 -5.33 -4.26
C LYS A 188 18.43 -4.51 -5.51
N ASP A 189 19.02 -3.33 -5.31
CA ASP A 189 19.27 -2.36 -6.37
C ASP A 189 20.67 -1.73 -6.16
N GLU A 190 21.65 -2.16 -6.93
CA GLU A 190 23.04 -1.67 -6.84
C GLU A 190 23.14 -0.20 -7.27
N GLU A 191 22.42 0.19 -8.34
CA GLU A 191 22.43 1.55 -8.89
C GLU A 191 21.92 2.58 -7.87
N LEU A 192 20.99 2.18 -7.00
CA LEU A 192 20.51 2.98 -5.87
C LEU A 192 21.66 3.32 -4.90
N VAL A 193 22.43 2.32 -4.48
CA VAL A 193 23.54 2.49 -3.52
C VAL A 193 24.64 3.35 -4.13
N GLU A 194 25.02 3.07 -5.37
CA GLU A 194 25.97 3.90 -6.12
C GLU A 194 25.47 5.35 -6.28
N GLY A 195 24.16 5.52 -6.49
CA GLY A 195 23.51 6.81 -6.56
C GLY A 195 23.67 7.62 -5.28
N ILE A 196 23.42 7.02 -4.12
CA ILE A 196 23.60 7.67 -2.81
C ILE A 196 25.06 8.10 -2.63
N ILE A 197 26.01 7.19 -2.85
CA ILE A 197 27.45 7.45 -2.73
C ILE A 197 27.87 8.59 -3.65
N ARG A 198 27.38 8.61 -4.90
CA ARG A 198 27.66 9.68 -5.87
C ARG A 198 27.13 11.04 -5.38
N TYR A 199 25.92 11.09 -4.83
CA TYR A 199 25.39 12.34 -4.28
C TYR A 199 26.18 12.81 -3.05
N GLN A 200 26.64 11.89 -2.19
CA GLN A 200 27.49 12.23 -1.05
C GLN A 200 28.84 12.82 -1.48
N LYS A 201 29.47 12.30 -2.54
CA LYS A 201 30.68 12.89 -3.15
C LYS A 201 30.47 14.35 -3.59
N HIS A 202 29.23 14.77 -3.85
CA HIS A 202 28.85 16.14 -4.17
C HIS A 202 28.28 16.92 -2.95
N GLY A 203 28.62 16.49 -1.74
CA GLY A 203 28.30 17.21 -0.49
C GLY A 203 26.87 17.06 0.00
N LYS A 204 26.10 16.10 -0.55
CA LYS A 204 24.73 15.83 -0.09
C LYS A 204 24.75 14.90 1.12
N LYS A 205 23.87 15.14 2.08
CA LYS A 205 23.70 14.30 3.27
C LYS A 205 22.36 13.57 3.21
N PHE A 206 22.38 12.25 3.37
CA PHE A 206 21.15 11.44 3.39
C PHE A 206 20.76 11.05 4.81
N PHE A 207 19.46 11.04 5.06
CA PHE A 207 18.88 10.49 6.29
C PHE A 207 17.65 9.65 5.96
N ILE A 208 17.35 8.69 6.83
CA ILE A 208 16.18 7.83 6.72
C ILE A 208 15.13 8.30 7.71
N VAL A 209 13.85 8.30 7.30
CA VAL A 209 12.69 8.49 8.17
C VAL A 209 11.63 7.44 7.86
N THR A 210 11.49 6.44 8.73
CA THR A 210 10.56 5.33 8.55
C THR A 210 9.62 5.14 9.74
N ASN A 211 8.41 4.65 9.46
CA ASN A 211 7.46 4.20 10.49
C ASN A 211 7.81 2.81 11.04
N SER A 212 8.73 2.08 10.39
CA SER A 212 9.25 0.82 10.88
C SER A 212 10.13 1.03 12.13
N ASP A 213 10.14 0.05 13.02
CA ASP A 213 11.04 -0.03 14.16
C ASP A 213 12.49 -0.26 13.72
N PHE A 214 13.44 -0.08 14.65
CA PHE A 214 14.86 -0.17 14.33
C PHE A 214 15.33 -1.57 13.96
N ASP A 215 14.81 -2.62 14.61
CA ASP A 215 15.27 -3.99 14.35
C ASP A 215 14.90 -4.42 12.93
N TYR A 216 13.66 -4.14 12.51
CA TYR A 216 13.22 -4.39 11.14
C TYR A 216 13.98 -3.51 10.14
N THR A 217 14.20 -2.23 10.45
CA THR A 217 14.98 -1.30 9.63
C THR A 217 16.40 -1.83 9.40
N LYS A 218 17.08 -2.23 10.47
CA LYS A 218 18.43 -2.78 10.41
C LYS A 218 18.47 -4.03 9.54
N LEU A 219 17.54 -4.97 9.74
CA LEU A 219 17.46 -6.20 8.95
C LEU A 219 17.34 -5.91 7.45
N LEU A 220 16.43 -5.02 7.06
CA LEU A 220 16.22 -4.70 5.66
C LEU A 220 17.40 -3.98 5.03
N LEU A 221 17.98 -2.99 5.72
CA LEU A 221 19.12 -2.24 5.20
C LEU A 221 20.39 -3.10 5.14
N ASP A 222 20.59 -4.00 6.10
CA ASP A 222 21.66 -4.99 6.03
C ASP A 222 21.51 -5.88 4.80
N TYR A 223 20.28 -6.30 4.47
CA TYR A 223 20.03 -7.16 3.32
C TYR A 223 20.10 -6.43 1.98
N ALA A 224 19.57 -5.21 1.89
CA ALA A 224 19.36 -4.48 0.65
C ALA A 224 20.53 -3.57 0.25
N ILE A 225 21.32 -3.07 1.22
CA ILE A 225 22.36 -2.06 0.98
C ILE A 225 23.76 -2.63 1.16
N ASN A 226 24.06 -3.30 2.28
CA ASN A 226 25.42 -3.79 2.58
C ASN A 226 26.05 -4.66 1.48
N PRO A 227 25.32 -5.50 0.71
CA PRO A 227 25.93 -6.30 -0.35
C PRO A 227 26.66 -5.50 -1.44
N PHE A 228 26.38 -4.19 -1.54
CA PHE A 228 26.93 -3.29 -2.56
C PHE A 228 27.95 -2.30 -1.99
N LEU A 229 28.40 -2.51 -0.75
CA LEU A 229 29.38 -1.66 -0.08
C LEU A 229 30.77 -2.31 -0.05
N GLU A 230 31.80 -1.48 0.15
CA GLU A 230 33.17 -1.97 0.28
C GLU A 230 33.33 -2.78 1.58
N LYS A 231 34.33 -3.68 1.60
CA LYS A 231 34.61 -4.51 2.76
C LYS A 231 34.87 -3.65 4.00
N GLY A 232 34.07 -3.85 5.04
CA GLY A 232 34.16 -3.11 6.31
C GLY A 232 33.24 -1.90 6.41
N GLN A 233 32.54 -1.53 5.33
CA GLN A 233 31.47 -0.54 5.35
C GLN A 233 30.12 -1.19 5.65
N THR A 234 29.21 -0.38 6.18
CA THR A 234 27.81 -0.73 6.45
C THR A 234 26.89 0.37 5.96
N TRP A 235 25.60 0.08 5.83
CA TRP A 235 24.60 1.07 5.45
C TRP A 235 24.59 2.29 6.38
N GLN A 236 25.01 2.15 7.64
CA GLN A 236 25.08 3.26 8.60
C GLN A 236 26.08 4.34 8.16
N ASP A 237 27.11 3.97 7.39
CA ASP A 237 28.08 4.93 6.84
C ASP A 237 27.47 5.83 5.75
N LEU A 238 26.35 5.40 5.14
CA LEU A 238 25.65 6.17 4.11
C LEU A 238 24.67 7.21 4.69
N PHE A 239 24.20 7.03 5.93
CA PHE A 239 23.13 7.85 6.49
C PHE A 239 23.58 8.49 7.80
N PHE A 240 23.65 9.83 7.83
CA PHE A 240 24.09 10.55 9.03
C PHE A 240 23.03 10.55 10.15
N LEU A 241 21.79 10.22 9.82
CA LEU A 241 20.65 10.16 10.73
C LEU A 241 19.65 9.11 10.25
N VAL A 242 19.10 8.34 11.19
CA VAL A 242 18.10 7.30 10.94
C VAL A 242 17.01 7.46 11.99
N ILE A 243 15.84 7.94 11.57
CA ILE A 243 14.66 8.12 12.42
C ILE A 243 13.73 6.94 12.16
N THR A 244 13.50 6.14 13.20
CA THR A 244 12.58 4.99 13.18
C THR A 244 11.34 5.29 13.98
N THR A 245 10.27 4.51 13.77
CA THR A 245 8.96 4.71 14.43
C THR A 245 8.47 6.16 14.29
N ALA A 246 8.69 6.77 13.11
CA ALA A 246 8.57 8.20 12.91
C ALA A 246 7.13 8.75 13.00
N GLN A 247 6.11 7.88 12.94
CA GLN A 247 4.68 8.25 12.96
C GLN A 247 4.34 9.33 11.92
N LYS A 248 4.86 9.16 10.70
CA LYS A 248 4.55 10.04 9.56
C LYS A 248 3.04 10.03 9.27
N PRO A 249 2.49 11.18 8.83
CA PRO A 249 1.10 11.26 8.36
C PRO A 249 0.87 10.43 7.09
#